data_AF-A0A2S2DDX4-F1
#
_entry.id   AF-A0A2S2DDX4-F1
#
_cell.length_a   1.000
_cell.length_b   1.000
_cell.length_c   1.000
_cell.angle_alpha   90.00
_cell.angle_beta   90.00
_cell.angle_gamma   90.00
#
_symmetry.space_group_name_H-M   'P 1'
#
loop_
_entity.id
_entity.type
_entity.pdbx_description
1 polymer ?
#
loop_
_entity_poly.entity_id
_entity_poly.type
_entity_poly.pdbx_seq_one_letter_code
_entity_poly.pdbx_strand_id
1 'polypeptide(L)' 'MSVSHAASIDPLRRLDRRMDAANGQIEDFMQAQAAGEEPDPAAFTAMLEQRMTVEQAMQAQLKLHEKPLKTVLTETR' A
#
# COMPACT_ATOMS: atom_id res chain seq x y z
N MET A 1 16.79 -25.89 4.06
CA MET A 1 15.64 -25.49 3.22
C MET A 1 14.88 -24.38 3.92
N SER A 2 14.78 -23.17 3.36
CA SER A 2 13.68 -22.21 3.64
C SER A 2 13.83 -20.98 2.74
N VAL A 3 13.52 -21.10 1.44
CA VAL A 3 13.58 -19.98 0.48
C VAL A 3 12.21 -19.30 0.34
N SER A 4 11.14 -19.93 0.84
CA SER A 4 9.75 -19.48 0.62
C SER A 4 9.28 -18.32 1.50
N HIS A 5 9.95 -18.03 2.63
CA HIS A 5 9.52 -16.96 3.55
C HIS A 5 10.09 -15.57 3.19
N ALA A 6 11.21 -15.52 2.48
CA ALA A 6 11.85 -14.26 2.09
C ALA A 6 11.19 -13.61 0.86
N ALA A 7 10.65 -14.43 -0.05
CA ALA A 7 10.02 -13.97 -1.30
C ALA A 7 8.65 -13.29 -1.09
N SER A 8 7.93 -13.62 -0.02
CA SER A 8 6.62 -13.03 0.32
C SER A 8 6.70 -11.66 1.01
N ILE A 9 7.86 -11.30 1.57
CA ILE A 9 8.05 -10.01 2.27
C ILE A 9 8.38 -8.88 1.29
N ASP A 10 8.99 -9.20 0.15
CA ASP A 10 9.45 -8.20 -0.83
C ASP A 10 8.30 -7.40 -1.49
N PRO A 11 7.17 -8.01 -1.90
CA PRO A 11 6.02 -7.29 -2.44
C PRO A 11 5.37 -6.34 -1.42
N LEU A 12 5.24 -6.79 -0.16
CA LEU A 12 4.66 -5.98 0.91
C LEU A 12 5.55 -4.78 1.24
N ARG A 13 6.87 -4.98 1.38
CA ARG A 13 7.83 -3.88 1.59
C ARG A 13 7.83 -2.86 0.44
N ARG A 14 7.66 -3.32 -0.80
CA ARG A 14 7.57 -2.43 -1.95
C ARG A 14 6.28 -1.60 -1.93
N LEU A 15 5.16 -2.19 -1.54
CA LEU A 15 3.89 -1.48 -1.40
C LEU A 15 3.91 -0.50 -0.24
N ASP A 16 4.55 -0.87 0.87
CA ASP A 16 4.76 -0.02 2.05
C ASP A 16 5.52 1.27 1.68
N ARG A 17 6.68 1.14 1.02
CA ARG A 17 7.42 2.32 0.51
C ARG A 17 6.63 3.19 -0.45
N ARG A 18 5.73 2.59 -1.25
CA ARG A 18 4.85 3.33 -2.16
C ARG A 18 3.75 4.07 -1.41
N MET A 19 3.27 3.49 -0.32
CA MET A 19 2.30 4.12 0.57
C MET A 19 2.93 5.32 1.28
N ASP A 20 4.14 5.16 1.82
CA ASP A 20 4.90 6.26 2.43
C ASP A 20 5.13 7.40 1.45
N ALA A 21 5.53 7.09 0.21
CA ALA A 21 5.73 8.10 -0.82
C ALA A 21 4.41 8.84 -1.17
N ALA A 22 3.29 8.12 -1.28
CA ALA A 22 1.99 8.73 -1.56
C ALA A 22 1.51 9.62 -0.41
N ASN A 23 1.75 9.20 0.85
CA ASN A 23 1.44 10.00 2.02
C ASN A 23 2.31 11.27 2.09
N GLY A 24 3.60 11.17 1.76
CA GLY A 24 4.50 12.32 1.70
C GLY A 24 4.03 13.37 0.69
N GLN A 25 3.59 12.95 -0.51
CA GLN A 25 3.04 13.87 -1.52
C GLN A 25 1.79 14.61 -1.04
N ILE A 26 0.92 13.92 -0.29
CA ILE A 26 -0.28 14.52 0.30
C ILE A 26 0.12 15.52 1.41
N GLU A 27 1.08 15.16 2.25
CA GLU A 27 1.60 16.04 3.31
C GLU A 27 2.22 17.31 2.72
N ASP A 28 3.04 17.17 1.68
CA ASP A 28 3.65 18.28 0.94
C ASP A 28 2.56 19.21 0.36
N PHE A 29 1.50 18.65 -0.24
CA PHE A 29 0.37 19.44 -0.75
C PHE A 29 -0.32 20.23 0.37
N MET A 30 -0.58 19.60 1.52
CA MET A 30 -1.22 20.24 2.67
C MET A 30 -0.32 21.32 3.27
N GLN A 31 1.00 21.10 3.29
CA GLN A 31 1.97 22.07 3.77
C GLN A 31 2.07 23.28 2.83
N ALA A 32 2.07 23.07 1.52
CA ALA A 32 2.03 24.14 0.52
C ALA A 32 0.77 25.00 0.68
N GLN A 33 -0.40 24.36 0.83
CA GLN A 33 -1.66 25.07 1.08
C GLN A 33 -1.62 25.87 2.40
N ALA A 34 -1.06 25.30 3.47
CA ALA A 34 -0.90 25.99 4.75
C ALA A 34 0.09 27.16 4.68
N ALA A 35 1.09 27.09 3.78
CA ALA A 35 2.02 28.17 3.50
C ALA A 35 1.39 29.30 2.66
N GLY A 36 0.14 29.15 2.21
CA GLY A 36 -0.57 30.12 1.38
C GLY A 36 -0.32 29.95 -0.11
N GLU A 37 0.28 28.83 -0.53
CA GLU A 37 0.31 28.45 -1.95
C GLU A 37 -1.07 27.94 -2.37
N GLU A 38 -1.37 28.02 -3.67
CA GLU A 38 -2.57 27.44 -4.28
C GLU A 38 -2.20 26.24 -5.16
N PRO A 39 -1.83 25.09 -4.55
CA PRO A 39 -1.51 23.89 -5.32
C PRO A 39 -2.76 23.34 -6.00
N ASP A 40 -2.59 22.71 -7.16
CA ASP A 40 -3.68 22.27 -8.03
C ASP A 40 -4.59 21.22 -7.35
N PRO A 41 -5.90 21.51 -7.14
CA PRO A 41 -6.83 20.55 -6.56
C PRO A 41 -7.00 19.26 -7.38
N ALA A 42 -6.80 19.31 -8.69
CA ALA A 42 -6.82 18.10 -9.53
C ALA A 42 -5.63 17.19 -9.23
N ALA A 43 -4.46 17.78 -8.94
CA ALA A 43 -3.28 17.03 -8.51
C ALA A 43 -3.53 16.34 -7.16
N PHE A 44 -4.22 16.99 -6.22
CA PHE A 44 -4.61 16.36 -4.95
C PHE A 44 -5.50 15.13 -5.16
N THR A 45 -6.49 15.24 -6.06
CA THR A 45 -7.37 14.11 -6.39
C THR A 45 -6.57 12.93 -6.95
N ALA A 46 -5.61 13.19 -7.84
CA ALA A 46 -4.71 12.16 -8.37
C ALA A 46 -3.83 11.51 -7.28
N MET A 47 -3.34 12.30 -6.31
CA MET A 47 -2.58 11.77 -5.15
C MET A 47 -3.45 10.85 -4.29
N LEU A 48 -4.71 11.20 -4.06
CA LEU A 48 -5.67 10.36 -3.32
C LEU A 48 -5.96 9.04 -4.07
N GLU A 49 -6.20 9.10 -5.38
CA GLU A 49 -6.41 7.90 -6.21
C GLU A 49 -5.20 6.97 -6.18
N GLN A 50 -3.99 7.53 -6.24
CA GLN A 50 -2.74 6.77 -6.12
C GLN A 50 -2.65 6.06 -4.76
N ARG A 51 -2.91 6.78 -3.65
CA ARG A 51 -2.92 6.21 -2.29
C ARG A 51 -3.92 5.07 -2.18
N MET A 52 -5.16 5.26 -2.66
CA MET A 52 -6.21 4.24 -2.63
C MET A 52 -5.82 2.99 -3.43
N THR A 53 -5.19 3.15 -4.59
CA THR A 53 -4.73 2.02 -5.41
C THR A 53 -3.66 1.20 -4.71
N VAL A 54 -2.70 1.86 -4.02
CA VAL A 54 -1.67 1.16 -3.24
C VAL A 54 -2.29 0.43 -2.05
N GLU A 55 -3.28 1.03 -1.38
CA GLU A 55 -4.00 0.41 -0.28
C GLU A 55 -4.72 -0.88 -0.72
N GLN A 56 -5.46 -0.82 -1.83
CA GLN A 56 -6.14 -1.98 -2.40
C GLN A 56 -5.15 -3.09 -2.77
N ALA A 57 -3.98 -2.75 -3.32
CA ALA A 57 -2.94 -3.70 -3.62
C ALA A 57 -2.38 -4.37 -2.35
N MET A 58 -2.16 -3.63 -1.26
CA MET A 58 -1.75 -4.21 0.03
C MET A 58 -2.81 -5.15 0.58
N GLN A 59 -4.08 -4.74 0.59
CA GLN A 59 -5.18 -5.59 1.05
C GLN A 59 -5.29 -6.88 0.23
N ALA A 60 -5.08 -6.81 -1.08
CA ALA A 60 -5.06 -7.98 -1.95
C ALA A 60 -3.90 -8.93 -1.62
N GLN A 61 -2.69 -8.40 -1.38
CA GLN A 61 -1.53 -9.20 -0.98
C GLN A 61 -1.76 -9.87 0.38
N LEU A 62 -2.29 -9.14 1.37
CA LEU A 62 -2.62 -9.71 2.68
C LEU A 62 -3.64 -10.85 2.55
N LYS A 63 -4.71 -10.67 1.77
CA LYS A 63 -5.70 -11.72 1.50
C LYS A 63 -5.09 -12.95 0.80
N LEU A 64 -4.13 -12.75 -0.10
CA LEU A 64 -3.42 -13.86 -0.75
C LEU A 64 -2.56 -14.65 0.24
N HIS A 65 -2.00 -14.01 1.27
CA HIS A 65 -1.29 -14.70 2.35
C HIS A 65 -2.21 -15.40 3.35
N GLU A 66 -3.44 -14.90 3.57
CA GLU A 66 -4.43 -15.55 4.45
C GLU A 66 -5.06 -16.81 3.83
N LYS A 67 -5.33 -16.80 2.51
CA LYS A 67 -5.96 -17.93 1.80
C LYS A 67 -5.25 -19.28 2.00
N PRO A 68 -3.91 -19.41 1.86
CA PRO A 68 -3.22 -20.67 2.06
C PRO A 68 -3.25 -21.16 3.52
N LEU A 69 -3.39 -20.28 4.52
CA LEU A 69 -3.53 -20.70 5.92
C LEU A 69 -4.87 -21.41 6.16
N LYS A 70 -5.94 -20.96 5.51
CA LYS A 70 -7.26 -21.58 5.65
C LYS A 70 -7.33 -22.95 4.97
N THR A 71 -6.74 -23.13 3.79
CA THR A 71 -6.80 -24.40 3.05
C THR A 71 -6.03 -25.52 3.73
N VAL A 72 -4.83 -25.23 4.27
CA VAL A 72 -4.01 -26.23 4.99
C VAL A 72 -4.71 -26.73 6.25
N LEU A 73 -5.37 -25.85 7.01
CA LEU A 73 -6.10 -26.24 8.22
C LEU A 73 -7.33 -27.13 7.94
N THR A 74 -7.97 -26.99 6.78
CA THR A 74 -9.11 -27.84 6.37
C THR A 74 -8.71 -29.23 5.89
N GLU A 75 -7.51 -29.42 5.35
CA GLU A 75 -7.03 -30.74 4.86
C GLU A 75 -6.44 -31.62 5.97
N THR A 76 -6.31 -31.10 7.20
CA THR A 76 -5.77 -31.85 8.36
C THR A 76 -6.87 -32.50 9.23
N ARG A 77 -8.09 -32.70 8.70
CA ARG A 77 -9.21 -33.32 9.41
C ARG A 77 -9.66 -34.64 8.80
#